data_AF-H6Q5K0-F1
#
_entry.id   AF-H6Q5K0-F1
#
_cell.length_a   1.000
_cell.length_b   1.000
_cell.length_c   1.000
_cell.angle_alpha   90.00
_cell.angle_beta   90.00
_cell.angle_gamma   90.00
#
_symmetry.space_group_name_H-M   'P 1'
#
loop_
_entity.id
_entity.type
_entity.pdbx_description
1 polymer ?
#
loop_
_entity_poly.entity_id
_entity_poly.type
_entity_poly.pdbx_seq_one_letter_code
_entity_poly.pdbx_strand_id
1 'polypeptide(L)'
;MNIPTKQINIQKILDENNIYLDTIHHNRIKKRSIFPEKFSESIKNNFQDDRNFSEIYSIENQKNFDKNSQINNSNLESLTNNFLKMILVQIKNQDPTHPIDNNHLTSQMTQMHTALGIEKLSKIMQEIKNTNNNTQAINLSNWIGHTIMISGNPVVSFEGKKNYGFKLASKADHVILNLTDTSGNSYVENYYNLKPGIYKLNINNNRTVPEIHSSSNEKNNIFRVSFEAFNNNGDRPEIYALKSEKINNIIFKNGQSKLALEKGNLIDVKDVISIE
;
A
#
# COMPACT_ATOMS: atom_id res chain seq x y z
N MET A 1 49.00 -28.43 -18.07
CA MET A 1 48.87 -27.50 -16.92
C MET A 1 47.43 -27.63 -16.44
N ASN A 2 47.18 -28.51 -15.46
CA ASN A 2 45.85 -28.83 -14.96
C ASN A 2 45.51 -27.90 -13.79
N ILE A 3 44.41 -27.15 -13.90
CA ILE A 3 43.84 -26.34 -12.83
C ILE A 3 42.65 -27.13 -12.25
N PRO A 4 42.61 -27.44 -10.94
CA PRO A 4 41.51 -28.23 -10.39
C PRO A 4 40.29 -27.34 -10.08
N THR A 5 39.15 -27.68 -10.67
CA THR A 5 37.83 -27.09 -10.38
C THR A 5 37.29 -27.65 -9.06
N LYS A 6 37.21 -26.81 -8.04
CA LYS A 6 36.63 -27.14 -6.73
C LYS A 6 35.11 -27.12 -6.85
N GLN A 7 34.46 -28.29 -6.91
CA GLN A 7 33.00 -28.41 -6.83
C GLN A 7 32.53 -27.93 -5.45
N ILE A 8 31.71 -26.89 -5.42
CA ILE A 8 31.05 -26.39 -4.21
C ILE A 8 29.82 -27.28 -3.97
N ASN A 9 29.83 -28.03 -2.87
CA ASN A 9 28.76 -28.94 -2.50
C ASN A 9 27.62 -28.15 -1.85
N ILE A 10 26.61 -27.78 -2.65
CA ILE A 10 25.46 -26.94 -2.27
C ILE A 10 24.64 -27.58 -1.13
N GLN A 11 24.72 -28.89 -0.96
CA GLN A 11 24.02 -29.60 0.13
C GLN A 11 24.52 -29.17 1.52
N LYS A 12 25.80 -28.83 1.65
CA LYS A 12 26.40 -28.45 2.94
C LYS A 12 26.01 -27.04 3.41
N ILE A 13 25.52 -26.18 2.51
CA ILE A 13 25.05 -24.82 2.81
C ILE A 13 23.57 -24.82 3.22
N LEU A 14 22.82 -25.87 2.82
CA LEU A 14 21.41 -26.04 3.19
C LEU A 14 21.24 -26.68 4.58
N ASP A 15 22.22 -27.44 5.05
CA ASP A 15 22.16 -28.12 6.37
C ASP A 15 22.47 -27.19 7.56
N GLU A 16 23.15 -26.05 7.35
CA GLU A 16 23.45 -25.09 8.42
C GLU A 16 22.33 -24.05 8.68
N ASN A 17 21.32 -23.96 7.80
CA ASN A 17 20.24 -22.97 7.90
C ASN A 17 18.88 -23.55 8.31
N ASN A 18 18.82 -24.83 8.72
CA ASN A 18 17.56 -25.54 8.99
C ASN A 18 17.32 -25.78 10.49
N ILE A 19 17.45 -24.73 11.29
CA ILE A 19 16.96 -24.73 12.68
C ILE A 19 15.54 -24.17 12.66
N TYR A 20 14.61 -24.87 13.32
CA TYR A 20 13.18 -24.60 13.51
C TYR A 20 12.18 -25.30 12.58
N LEU A 21 12.07 -26.62 12.73
CA LEU A 21 10.78 -27.29 12.66
C LEU A 21 10.75 -28.37 13.74
N ASP A 22 10.38 -27.99 14.96
CA ASP A 22 10.19 -28.95 16.04
C ASP A 22 8.72 -29.08 16.43
N THR A 23 8.38 -30.34 16.67
CA THR A 23 7.07 -30.96 16.56
C THR A 23 6.18 -30.65 17.77
N ILE A 24 4.93 -30.21 17.55
CA ILE A 24 3.95 -30.04 18.63
C ILE A 24 3.44 -31.43 19.07
N HIS A 25 4.03 -31.98 20.13
CA HIS A 25 3.44 -33.08 20.89
C HIS A 25 2.65 -32.53 22.10
N HIS A 26 1.35 -32.85 22.13
CA HIS A 26 0.44 -32.54 23.23
C HIS A 26 0.90 -33.21 24.54
N ASN A 27 1.34 -32.41 25.51
CA ASN A 27 1.49 -32.85 26.90
C ASN A 27 0.36 -32.25 27.77
N ARG A 28 -0.61 -33.09 28.17
CA ARG A 28 -1.66 -32.73 29.13
C ARG A 28 -1.04 -32.60 30.53
N ILE A 29 -0.81 -31.37 30.98
CA ILE A 29 -0.45 -31.08 32.37
C ILE A 29 -1.74 -31.11 33.21
N LYS A 30 -1.86 -32.09 34.11
CA LYS A 30 -2.87 -32.10 35.18
C LYS A 30 -2.59 -30.94 36.14
N LYS A 31 -3.53 -30.00 36.30
CA LYS A 31 -3.47 -28.95 37.33
C LYS A 31 -3.46 -29.61 38.72
N ARG A 32 -2.31 -29.61 39.41
CA ARG A 32 -2.27 -29.75 40.87
C ARG A 32 -2.45 -28.35 41.47
N SER A 33 -3.51 -28.19 42.27
CA SER A 33 -3.75 -27.03 43.13
C SER A 33 -2.68 -27.00 44.23
N ILE A 34 -2.03 -25.85 44.43
CA ILE A 34 -0.93 -25.65 45.41
C ILE A 34 -1.39 -24.71 46.55
N PHE A 35 -2.69 -24.58 46.80
CA PHE A 35 -3.20 -23.81 47.93
C PHE A 35 -4.03 -24.69 48.88
N PRO A 36 -3.75 -24.69 50.20
CA PRO A 36 -4.57 -25.40 51.17
C PRO A 36 -5.94 -24.71 51.31
N GLU A 37 -7.00 -25.48 51.10
CA GLU A 37 -8.41 -25.08 51.02
C GLU A 37 -9.01 -24.48 52.31
N LYS A 38 -8.23 -24.33 53.39
CA LYS A 38 -8.72 -23.93 54.72
C LYS A 38 -8.42 -22.49 55.13
N PHE A 39 -7.81 -21.67 54.27
CA PHE A 39 -7.53 -20.26 54.58
C PHE A 39 -8.60 -19.28 54.01
N SER A 40 -9.62 -19.78 53.31
CA SER A 40 -10.64 -18.97 52.64
C SER A 40 -11.87 -18.65 53.50
N GLU A 41 -12.01 -19.23 54.70
CA GLU A 41 -13.19 -19.04 55.55
C GLU A 41 -13.03 -17.94 56.61
N SER A 42 -11.81 -17.48 56.93
CA SER A 42 -11.60 -16.43 57.95
C SER A 42 -11.63 -14.99 57.41
N ILE A 43 -11.63 -14.78 56.09
CA ILE A 43 -11.67 -13.45 55.44
C ILE A 43 -13.07 -13.16 54.84
N LYS A 44 -14.14 -13.67 55.45
CA LYS A 44 -15.52 -13.32 55.03
C LYS A 44 -16.33 -12.53 56.06
N ASN A 45 -15.86 -12.44 57.31
CA ASN A 45 -16.73 -11.92 58.38
C ASN A 45 -16.40 -10.51 58.89
N ASN A 46 -15.46 -9.75 58.31
CA ASN A 46 -15.11 -8.41 58.84
C ASN A 46 -14.87 -7.29 57.82
N PHE A 47 -15.37 -7.37 56.59
CA PHE A 47 -15.36 -6.24 55.65
C PHE A 47 -16.73 -6.08 55.01
N GLN A 48 -17.69 -5.56 55.77
CA GLN A 48 -19.04 -5.28 55.28
C GLN A 48 -19.30 -3.81 54.93
N ASP A 49 -18.35 -2.87 55.11
CA ASP A 49 -18.67 -1.43 54.94
C ASP A 49 -17.94 -0.64 53.83
N ASP A 50 -17.03 -1.22 53.05
CA ASP A 50 -16.27 -0.41 52.04
C ASP A 50 -16.64 -0.69 50.57
N ARG A 51 -17.73 -1.41 50.27
CA ARG A 51 -18.09 -1.76 48.88
C ARG A 51 -18.84 -0.69 48.09
N ASN A 52 -19.17 0.46 48.67
CA ASN A 52 -20.07 1.43 48.01
C ASN A 52 -19.40 2.62 47.32
N PHE A 53 -18.07 2.83 47.43
CA PHE A 53 -17.43 4.00 46.80
C PHE A 53 -16.77 3.72 45.44
N SER A 54 -16.41 2.47 45.14
CA SER A 54 -15.80 2.08 43.86
C SER A 54 -16.82 1.74 42.77
N GLU A 55 -18.00 1.21 43.13
CA GLU A 55 -19.05 0.89 42.16
C GLU A 55 -19.74 2.14 41.61
N ILE A 56 -19.96 3.17 42.45
CA ILE A 56 -20.65 4.41 42.02
C ILE A 56 -19.83 5.21 40.99
N TYR A 57 -18.49 5.17 41.06
CA TYR A 57 -17.63 5.84 40.06
C TYR A 57 -17.38 5.03 38.77
N SER A 58 -17.78 3.76 38.74
CA SER A 58 -17.66 2.91 37.54
C SER A 58 -18.87 3.01 36.59
N ILE A 59 -20.02 3.41 37.12
CA ILE A 59 -21.31 3.41 36.39
C ILE A 59 -21.46 4.63 35.49
N GLU A 60 -20.82 5.76 35.79
CA GLU A 60 -20.98 6.99 34.99
C GLU A 60 -20.11 7.01 33.71
N ASN A 61 -19.10 6.16 33.63
CA ASN A 61 -18.16 6.12 32.49
C ASN A 61 -18.50 5.07 31.41
N GLN A 62 -19.49 4.20 31.64
CA GLN A 62 -19.87 3.15 30.66
C GLN A 62 -20.95 3.57 29.65
N LYS A 63 -21.63 4.71 29.85
CA LYS A 63 -22.73 5.14 28.95
C LYS A 63 -22.30 5.86 27.66
N ASN A 64 -20.99 6.07 27.41
CA ASN A 64 -20.50 6.85 26.28
C ASN A 64 -19.72 6.05 25.22
N PHE A 65 -19.87 4.71 25.17
CA PHE A 65 -19.11 3.88 24.22
C PHE A 65 -19.71 3.75 22.81
N ASP A 66 -20.89 4.32 22.53
CA ASP A 66 -21.53 4.25 21.20
C ASP A 66 -21.91 5.64 20.67
N LYS A 67 -20.93 6.40 20.15
CA LYS A 67 -21.08 7.28 18.97
C LYS A 67 -19.78 8.01 18.61
N ASN A 68 -19.34 7.77 17.38
CA ASN A 68 -18.38 8.55 16.58
C ASN A 68 -16.94 8.68 17.09
N SER A 69 -16.03 8.26 16.20
CA SER A 69 -14.60 8.54 16.19
C SER A 69 -14.33 10.05 16.23
N GLN A 70 -14.36 10.63 17.42
CA GLN A 70 -13.59 11.82 17.77
C GLN A 70 -12.56 11.40 18.80
N ILE A 71 -11.32 11.84 18.59
CA ILE A 71 -10.19 11.56 19.46
C ILE A 71 -10.50 12.16 20.82
N ASN A 72 -10.91 11.34 21.77
CA ASN A 72 -11.22 11.83 23.09
C ASN A 72 -9.91 11.99 23.88
N ASN A 73 -9.50 13.24 24.11
CA ASN A 73 -8.54 13.61 25.16
C ASN A 73 -8.99 13.10 26.56
N SER A 74 -10.24 12.62 26.69
CA SER A 74 -10.85 12.10 27.91
C SER A 74 -10.11 10.94 28.55
N ASN A 75 -9.46 10.06 27.79
CA ASN A 75 -8.82 8.87 28.36
C ASN A 75 -7.56 9.24 29.16
N LEU A 76 -6.76 10.18 28.65
CA LEU A 76 -5.54 10.64 29.33
C LEU A 76 -5.86 11.52 30.55
N GLU A 77 -6.86 12.41 30.42
CA GLU A 77 -7.35 13.24 31.52
C GLU A 77 -8.00 12.38 32.62
N SER A 78 -8.80 11.38 32.27
CA SER A 78 -9.41 10.46 33.23
C SER A 78 -8.37 9.67 34.02
N LEU A 79 -7.35 9.14 33.34
CA LEU A 79 -6.24 8.45 33.99
C LEU A 79 -5.47 9.36 34.96
N THR A 80 -5.14 10.57 34.53
CA THR A 80 -4.48 11.61 35.36
C THR A 80 -5.31 11.93 36.60
N ASN A 81 -6.61 12.14 36.43
CA ASN A 81 -7.53 12.46 37.52
C ASN A 81 -7.68 11.29 38.51
N ASN A 82 -7.73 10.05 38.01
CA ASN A 82 -7.77 8.87 38.87
C ASN A 82 -6.48 8.70 39.67
N PHE A 83 -5.33 8.98 39.09
CA PHE A 83 -4.05 8.97 39.80
C PHE A 83 -3.98 10.06 40.88
N LEU A 84 -4.36 11.31 40.55
CA LEU A 84 -4.40 12.39 41.53
C LEU A 84 -5.38 12.08 42.68
N LYS A 85 -6.50 11.42 42.39
CA LYS A 85 -7.45 10.94 43.40
C LYS A 85 -6.83 9.85 44.28
N MET A 86 -6.07 8.91 43.71
CA MET A 86 -5.35 7.90 44.49
C MET A 86 -4.27 8.54 45.39
N ILE A 87 -3.49 9.49 44.89
CA ILE A 87 -2.50 10.22 45.71
C ILE A 87 -3.19 10.99 46.83
N LEU A 88 -4.29 11.69 46.53
CA LEU A 88 -5.02 12.46 47.52
C LEU A 88 -5.61 11.57 48.63
N VAL A 89 -6.15 10.41 48.27
CA VAL A 89 -6.65 9.42 49.23
C VAL A 89 -5.52 8.85 50.08
N GLN A 90 -4.36 8.56 49.48
CA GLN A 90 -3.18 8.09 50.22
C GLN A 90 -2.68 9.13 51.21
N ILE A 91 -2.57 10.41 50.83
CA ILE A 91 -2.16 11.49 51.74
C ILE A 91 -3.14 11.64 52.92
N LYS A 92 -4.45 11.50 52.66
CA LYS A 92 -5.47 11.60 53.71
C LYS A 92 -5.43 10.45 54.72
N ASN A 93 -4.97 9.26 54.30
CA ASN A 93 -4.97 8.04 55.12
C ASN A 93 -3.55 7.52 55.46
N GLN A 94 -2.50 8.33 55.27
CA GLN A 94 -1.13 7.97 55.64
C GLN A 94 -0.78 8.35 57.08
N ASP A 95 0.10 7.56 57.70
CA ASP A 95 0.74 7.89 58.96
C ASP A 95 1.83 8.96 58.70
N PRO A 96 1.77 10.13 59.36
CA PRO A 96 2.73 11.22 59.16
C PRO A 96 4.18 10.87 59.55
N THR A 97 4.40 9.78 60.30
CA THR A 97 5.74 9.35 60.73
C THR A 97 6.45 8.44 59.71
N HIS A 98 5.72 7.88 58.74
CA HIS A 98 6.25 6.96 57.71
C HIS A 98 5.53 7.13 56.37
N PRO A 99 5.88 8.15 55.58
CA PRO A 99 5.29 8.35 54.25
C PRO A 99 5.71 7.21 53.30
N ILE A 100 4.74 6.70 52.52
CA ILE A 100 5.02 5.73 51.44
C ILE A 100 5.56 6.50 50.22
N ASP A 101 6.60 5.97 49.57
CA ASP A 101 7.18 6.56 48.37
C ASP A 101 6.34 6.28 47.10
N ASN A 102 5.78 7.33 46.52
CA ASN A 102 4.94 7.28 45.32
C ASN A 102 5.72 7.28 43.99
N ASN A 103 7.06 7.24 44.03
CA ASN A 103 7.92 7.30 42.85
C ASN A 103 7.65 6.18 41.84
N HIS A 104 7.30 4.96 42.30
CA HIS A 104 7.03 3.83 41.40
C HIS A 104 5.73 4.00 40.60
N LEU A 105 4.65 4.48 41.23
CA LEU A 105 3.38 4.73 40.56
C LEU A 105 3.47 5.92 39.59
N THR A 106 4.18 6.97 39.99
CA THR A 106 4.51 8.10 39.10
C THR A 106 5.28 7.62 37.87
N SER A 107 6.28 6.76 38.05
CA SER A 107 7.06 6.19 36.93
C SER A 107 6.18 5.34 36.00
N GLN A 108 5.31 4.48 36.53
CA GLN A 108 4.38 3.69 35.72
C GLN A 108 3.40 4.58 34.95
N MET A 109 2.93 5.66 35.58
CA MET A 109 2.07 6.64 34.92
C MET A 109 2.82 7.37 33.81
N THR A 110 4.03 7.85 34.04
CA THR A 110 4.85 8.48 32.99
C THR A 110 5.06 7.54 31.81
N GLN A 111 5.39 6.26 32.07
CA GLN A 111 5.51 5.24 31.02
C GLN A 111 4.20 5.08 30.24
N MET A 112 3.06 5.00 30.91
CA MET A 112 1.75 4.94 30.27
C MET A 112 1.43 6.19 29.45
N HIS A 113 1.73 7.39 29.95
CA HIS A 113 1.57 8.66 29.22
C HIS A 113 2.43 8.69 27.95
N THR A 114 3.68 8.21 28.01
CA THR A 114 4.53 8.13 26.82
C THR A 114 3.99 7.14 25.79
N ALA A 115 3.52 5.96 26.24
CA ALA A 115 2.91 4.98 25.36
C ALA A 115 1.64 5.51 24.67
N LEU A 116 0.76 6.17 25.42
CA LEU A 116 -0.44 6.83 24.88
C LEU A 116 -0.09 8.00 23.95
N GLY A 117 0.98 8.74 24.26
CA GLY A 117 1.52 9.78 23.39
C GLY A 117 1.99 9.22 22.05
N ILE A 118 2.70 8.09 22.05
CA ILE A 118 3.13 7.37 20.84
C ILE A 118 1.92 6.86 20.04
N GLU A 119 0.90 6.35 20.72
CA GLU A 119 -0.35 5.92 20.07
C GLU A 119 -1.06 7.11 19.40
N LYS A 120 -1.18 8.24 20.09
CA LYS A 120 -1.76 9.48 19.55
C LYS A 120 -0.95 9.98 18.34
N LEU A 121 0.37 9.98 18.44
CA LEU A 121 1.25 10.34 17.33
C LEU A 121 1.03 9.40 16.12
N SER A 122 0.92 8.10 16.37
CA SER A 122 0.66 7.11 15.32
C SER A 122 -0.69 7.35 14.64
N LYS A 123 -1.74 7.71 15.39
CA LYS A 123 -3.06 8.09 14.87
C LYS A 123 -2.99 9.36 14.02
N ILE A 124 -2.34 10.42 14.51
CA ILE A 124 -2.14 11.66 13.76
C ILE A 124 -1.39 11.37 12.45
N MET A 125 -0.35 10.53 12.49
CA MET A 125 0.38 10.13 11.28
C MET A 125 -0.52 9.40 10.27
N GLN A 126 -1.42 8.53 10.73
CA GLN A 126 -2.41 7.88 9.87
C GLN A 126 -3.40 8.89 9.27
N GLU A 127 -3.86 9.87 10.04
CA GLU A 127 -4.75 10.94 9.56
C GLU A 127 -4.06 11.85 8.54
N ILE A 128 -2.79 12.19 8.75
CA ILE A 128 -1.98 12.93 7.77
C ILE A 128 -1.86 12.12 6.48
N LYS A 129 -1.58 10.81 6.57
CA LYS A 129 -1.53 9.93 5.41
C LYS A 129 -2.86 9.90 4.66
N ASN A 130 -3.98 9.82 5.38
CA ASN A 130 -5.32 9.83 4.79
C ASN A 130 -5.63 11.16 4.11
N THR A 131 -5.29 12.28 4.75
CA THR A 131 -5.44 13.62 4.18
C THR A 131 -4.63 13.76 2.90
N ASN A 132 -3.37 13.31 2.90
CA ASN A 132 -2.52 13.32 1.70
C ASN A 132 -3.11 12.44 0.57
N ASN A 133 -3.60 11.24 0.88
CA ASN A 133 -4.27 10.38 -0.10
C ASN A 133 -5.50 11.08 -0.70
N ASN A 134 -6.31 11.75 0.13
CA ASN A 134 -7.49 12.49 -0.35
C ASN A 134 -7.10 13.65 -1.27
N THR A 135 -6.05 14.41 -0.95
CA THR A 135 -5.54 15.47 -1.82
C THR A 135 -5.06 14.91 -3.17
N GLN A 136 -4.32 13.80 -3.14
CA GLN A 136 -3.92 13.11 -4.38
C GLN A 136 -5.14 12.60 -5.16
N ALA A 137 -6.17 12.09 -4.48
CA ALA A 137 -7.40 11.63 -5.11
C ALA A 137 -8.12 12.75 -5.85
N ILE A 138 -8.19 13.95 -5.27
CA ILE A 138 -8.78 15.14 -5.90
C ILE A 138 -7.95 15.57 -7.13
N ASN A 139 -6.62 15.56 -7.04
CA ASN A 139 -5.78 15.91 -8.18
C ASN A 139 -5.94 14.91 -9.33
N LEU A 140 -6.07 13.62 -9.00
CA LEU A 140 -6.25 12.55 -9.97
C LEU A 140 -7.71 12.39 -10.42
N SER A 141 -8.71 12.91 -9.71
CA SER A 141 -10.12 12.77 -10.11
C SER A 141 -10.39 13.43 -11.47
N ASN A 142 -9.61 14.46 -11.80
CA ASN A 142 -9.60 15.09 -13.11
C ASN A 142 -9.12 14.14 -14.23
N TRP A 143 -8.50 13.00 -13.91
CA TRP A 143 -8.05 12.01 -14.89
C TRP A 143 -9.09 10.90 -15.09
N ILE A 144 -10.08 10.77 -14.19
CA ILE A 144 -11.16 9.79 -14.37
C ILE A 144 -11.93 10.14 -15.64
N GLY A 145 -12.17 9.14 -16.49
CA GLY A 145 -12.82 9.33 -17.77
C GLY A 145 -11.90 9.78 -18.90
N HIS A 146 -10.68 10.25 -18.60
CA HIS A 146 -9.67 10.53 -19.61
C HIS A 146 -9.01 9.24 -20.11
N THR A 147 -8.47 9.36 -21.32
CA THR A 147 -7.71 8.30 -21.97
C THR A 147 -6.24 8.55 -21.73
N ILE A 148 -5.49 7.50 -21.39
CA ILE A 148 -4.05 7.59 -21.14
C ILE A 148 -3.28 6.67 -22.06
N MET A 149 -2.01 7.04 -22.31
CA MET A 149 -1.04 6.20 -23.01
C MET A 149 -0.09 5.57 -21.99
N ILE A 150 0.01 4.25 -22.03
CA ILE A 150 0.92 3.45 -21.21
C ILE A 150 1.76 2.54 -22.08
N SER A 151 2.94 2.18 -21.58
CA SER A 151 3.80 1.21 -22.26
C SER A 151 3.10 -0.15 -22.38
N GLY A 152 3.17 -0.74 -23.57
CA GLY A 152 2.62 -2.07 -23.83
C GLY A 152 2.29 -2.28 -25.29
N ASN A 153 1.90 -3.52 -25.60
CA ASN A 153 1.65 -3.94 -26.97
C ASN A 153 0.24 -3.50 -27.40
N PRO A 154 0.11 -2.53 -28.31
CA PRO A 154 -1.18 -2.04 -28.76
C PRO A 154 -1.85 -3.09 -29.65
N VAL A 155 -3.16 -3.20 -29.49
CA VAL A 155 -4.02 -3.96 -30.38
C VAL A 155 -5.11 -3.01 -30.86
N VAL A 156 -5.12 -2.78 -32.16
CA VAL A 156 -5.93 -1.72 -32.80
C VAL A 156 -6.91 -2.33 -33.79
N SER A 157 -8.05 -1.66 -33.97
CA SER A 157 -9.06 -2.05 -34.95
C SER A 157 -9.70 -0.81 -35.56
N PHE A 158 -10.13 -0.94 -36.82
CA PHE A 158 -10.75 0.16 -37.54
C PHE A 158 -12.13 0.56 -36.99
N GLU A 159 -12.78 -0.28 -36.17
CA GLU A 159 -14.09 0.01 -35.58
C GLU A 159 -13.98 0.68 -34.20
N GLY A 160 -13.01 0.31 -33.36
CA GLY A 160 -13.03 0.65 -31.94
C GLY A 160 -11.73 1.27 -31.39
N LYS A 161 -10.63 0.52 -31.38
CA LYS A 161 -9.38 0.93 -30.74
C LYS A 161 -8.47 1.62 -31.74
N LYS A 162 -8.59 2.93 -31.82
CA LYS A 162 -7.93 3.71 -32.87
C LYS A 162 -6.63 4.34 -32.41
N ASN A 163 -6.53 4.74 -31.13
CA ASN A 163 -5.38 5.47 -30.59
C ASN A 163 -4.29 4.52 -30.08
N TYR A 164 -3.05 4.76 -30.51
CA TYR A 164 -1.84 4.09 -30.04
C TYR A 164 -0.65 5.04 -30.22
N GLY A 165 0.57 4.58 -29.98
CA GLY A 165 1.75 5.39 -30.25
C GLY A 165 3.04 4.68 -29.93
N PHE A 166 4.12 5.44 -29.90
CA PHE A 166 5.40 4.99 -29.41
C PHE A 166 6.15 6.12 -28.70
N LYS A 167 7.00 5.76 -27.75
CA LYS A 167 7.97 6.65 -27.13
C LYS A 167 9.34 6.27 -27.64
N LEU A 168 10.06 7.26 -28.17
CA LEU A 168 11.41 7.12 -28.66
C LEU A 168 12.39 7.81 -27.68
N ALA A 169 13.36 7.06 -27.15
CA ALA A 169 14.27 7.55 -26.12
C ALA A 169 15.39 8.46 -26.65
N SER A 170 15.86 8.21 -27.87
CA SER A 170 16.93 8.96 -28.54
C SER A 170 16.59 9.21 -30.02
N LYS A 171 17.39 9.99 -30.77
CA LYS A 171 17.12 10.23 -32.19
C LYS A 171 17.15 8.89 -32.96
N ALA A 172 16.19 8.70 -33.87
CA ALA A 172 16.14 7.57 -34.81
C ALA A 172 16.12 8.07 -36.25
N ASP A 173 17.04 7.60 -37.08
CA ASP A 173 17.05 7.93 -38.51
C ASP A 173 15.95 7.16 -39.27
N HIS A 174 15.58 5.97 -38.80
CA HIS A 174 14.51 5.15 -39.39
C HIS A 174 13.72 4.43 -38.29
N VAL A 175 12.39 4.53 -38.33
CA VAL A 175 11.46 3.80 -37.47
C VAL A 175 10.47 3.03 -38.34
N ILE A 176 10.31 1.74 -38.06
CA ILE A 176 9.42 0.82 -38.76
C ILE A 176 8.22 0.55 -37.85
N LEU A 177 7.03 0.87 -38.34
CA LEU A 177 5.76 0.43 -37.76
C LEU A 177 5.32 -0.83 -38.49
N ASN A 178 5.09 -1.91 -37.75
CA ASN A 178 4.52 -3.15 -38.29
C ASN A 178 3.13 -3.40 -37.68
N LEU A 179 2.14 -3.62 -38.54
CA LEU A 179 0.77 -3.96 -38.21
C LEU A 179 0.49 -5.38 -38.70
N THR A 180 0.43 -6.34 -37.79
CA THR A 180 0.19 -7.75 -38.13
C THR A 180 -1.25 -8.14 -37.80
N ASP A 181 -1.99 -8.62 -38.79
CA ASP A 181 -3.34 -9.17 -38.63
C ASP A 181 -3.31 -10.59 -38.03
N THR A 182 -4.46 -11.02 -37.52
CA THR A 182 -4.78 -12.39 -37.09
C THR A 182 -4.50 -13.46 -38.16
N SER A 183 -4.60 -13.13 -39.44
CA SER A 183 -4.26 -14.03 -40.55
C SER A 183 -2.77 -14.10 -40.88
N GLY A 184 -1.91 -13.32 -40.20
CA GLY A 184 -0.46 -13.31 -40.40
C GLY A 184 0.04 -12.32 -41.47
N ASN A 185 -0.88 -11.62 -42.15
CA ASN A 185 -0.53 -10.53 -43.06
C ASN A 185 0.06 -9.35 -42.27
N SER A 186 1.13 -8.74 -42.78
CA SER A 186 1.83 -7.63 -42.14
C SER A 186 1.85 -6.41 -43.04
N TYR A 187 1.43 -5.27 -42.50
CA TYR A 187 1.50 -3.96 -43.14
C TYR A 187 2.59 -3.14 -42.47
N VAL A 188 3.51 -2.61 -43.28
CA VAL A 188 4.71 -1.93 -42.78
C VAL A 188 4.69 -0.47 -43.22
N GLU A 189 4.87 0.42 -42.25
CA GLU A 189 5.01 1.86 -42.45
C GLU A 189 6.40 2.32 -41.98
N ASN A 190 6.98 3.26 -42.71
CA ASN A 190 8.34 3.73 -42.46
C ASN A 190 8.36 5.22 -42.16
N TYR A 191 8.98 5.57 -41.03
CA TYR A 191 9.18 6.95 -40.59
C TYR A 191 10.66 7.27 -40.55
N TYR A 192 11.04 8.48 -40.97
CA TYR A 192 12.44 8.87 -41.10
C TYR A 192 12.78 10.10 -40.25
N ASN A 193 14.00 10.16 -39.75
CA ASN A 193 14.59 11.28 -39.03
C ASN A 193 13.75 11.77 -37.83
N LEU A 194 13.30 10.85 -37.00
CA LEU A 194 12.51 11.17 -35.81
C LEU A 194 13.41 11.61 -34.64
N LYS A 195 12.94 12.63 -33.92
CA LYS A 195 13.59 13.13 -32.71
C LYS A 195 13.10 12.34 -31.50
N PRO A 196 13.84 12.33 -30.38
CA PRO A 196 13.35 11.77 -29.13
C PRO A 196 12.01 12.41 -28.75
N GLY A 197 11.04 11.60 -28.31
CA GLY A 197 9.71 12.11 -27.99
C GLY A 197 8.62 11.04 -27.95
N ILE A 198 7.40 11.49 -27.70
CA ILE A 198 6.19 10.66 -27.70
C ILE A 198 5.42 10.97 -28.99
N TYR A 199 5.21 9.94 -29.80
CA TYR A 199 4.46 10.04 -31.05
C TYR A 199 3.11 9.32 -30.87
N LYS A 200 2.02 10.06 -31.08
CA LYS A 200 0.64 9.56 -31.00
C LYS A 200 0.15 9.24 -32.41
N LEU A 201 -0.39 8.05 -32.60
CA LEU A 201 -0.88 7.52 -33.87
C LEU A 201 -2.36 7.10 -33.75
N ASN A 202 -3.07 7.16 -34.86
CA ASN A 202 -4.47 6.79 -34.97
C ASN A 202 -4.69 6.01 -36.28
N ILE A 203 -5.20 4.79 -36.20
CA ILE A 203 -5.31 3.89 -37.38
C ILE A 203 -6.36 4.35 -38.42
N ASN A 204 -7.30 5.24 -38.08
CA ASN A 204 -8.43 5.60 -38.94
C ASN A 204 -8.33 6.98 -39.60
N ASN A 205 -7.36 7.81 -39.22
CA ASN A 205 -7.40 9.23 -39.54
C ASN A 205 -6.17 9.66 -40.34
N ASN A 206 -6.39 10.34 -41.47
CA ASN A 206 -5.37 11.05 -42.27
C ASN A 206 -4.77 12.28 -41.53
N ARG A 207 -4.76 12.26 -40.19
CA ARG A 207 -4.27 13.34 -39.31
C ARG A 207 -3.20 12.85 -38.33
N THR A 208 -2.58 11.70 -38.59
CA THR A 208 -1.41 11.27 -37.84
C THR A 208 -0.17 12.01 -38.34
N VAL A 209 0.70 12.41 -37.41
CA VAL A 209 2.05 12.87 -37.74
C VAL A 209 3.00 11.82 -37.18
N PRO A 210 3.53 10.90 -38.02
CA PRO A 210 3.46 10.88 -39.49
C PRO A 210 2.22 10.16 -40.05
N GLU A 211 1.88 10.43 -41.32
CA GLU A 211 0.71 9.88 -42.01
C GLU A 211 0.78 8.34 -42.14
N ILE A 212 -0.38 7.67 -42.10
CA ILE A 212 -0.51 6.23 -42.37
C ILE A 212 -1.19 6.08 -43.72
N HIS A 213 -0.54 5.41 -44.68
CA HIS A 213 -1.04 5.18 -46.04
C HIS A 213 -1.67 3.78 -46.18
N SER A 214 -2.40 3.32 -45.17
CA SER A 214 -3.12 2.04 -45.26
C SER A 214 -4.30 2.18 -46.23
N SER A 215 -4.11 1.63 -47.43
CA SER A 215 -5.15 1.43 -48.43
C SER A 215 -6.41 0.85 -47.80
N SER A 216 -7.49 1.61 -47.89
CA SER A 216 -8.86 1.19 -47.59
C SER A 216 -9.12 -0.23 -48.08
N ASN A 217 -9.44 -1.18 -47.19
CA ASN A 217 -10.42 -2.27 -47.43
C ASN A 217 -10.52 -3.35 -46.34
N GLU A 218 -10.04 -3.17 -45.10
CA GLU A 218 -10.24 -4.18 -44.05
C GLU A 218 -10.95 -3.60 -42.82
N LYS A 219 -12.24 -3.31 -42.99
CA LYS A 219 -13.08 -2.65 -41.97
C LYS A 219 -13.31 -3.46 -40.69
N ASN A 220 -12.75 -4.67 -40.53
CA ASN A 220 -13.04 -5.50 -39.36
C ASN A 220 -11.86 -6.29 -38.76
N ASN A 221 -10.63 -6.03 -39.23
CA ASN A 221 -9.46 -6.79 -38.78
C ASN A 221 -8.82 -6.16 -37.53
N ILE A 222 -8.30 -7.04 -36.66
CA ILE A 222 -7.62 -6.68 -35.42
C ILE A 222 -6.12 -6.80 -35.66
N PHE A 223 -5.40 -5.69 -35.51
CA PHE A 223 -3.96 -5.65 -35.76
C PHE A 223 -3.17 -5.57 -34.46
N ARG A 224 -2.09 -6.36 -34.37
CA ARG A 224 -1.03 -6.19 -33.38
C ARG A 224 -0.01 -5.18 -33.91
N VAL A 225 0.35 -4.23 -33.06
CA VAL A 225 1.28 -3.15 -33.42
C VAL A 225 2.65 -3.41 -32.80
N SER A 226 3.70 -3.33 -33.60
CA SER A 226 5.09 -3.31 -33.12
C SER A 226 5.90 -2.22 -33.80
N PHE A 227 6.95 -1.77 -33.11
CA PHE A 227 7.84 -0.73 -33.61
C PHE A 227 9.30 -1.17 -33.49
N GLU A 228 10.10 -0.80 -34.49
CA GLU A 228 11.54 -0.98 -34.48
C GLU A 228 12.21 0.34 -34.89
N ALA A 229 13.35 0.66 -34.29
CA ALA A 229 14.09 1.89 -34.56
C ALA A 229 15.56 1.59 -34.89
N PHE A 230 16.09 2.33 -35.85
CA PHE A 230 17.44 2.17 -36.40
C PHE A 230 18.07 3.53 -36.68
N ASN A 231 19.38 3.62 -36.48
CA ASN A 231 20.20 4.73 -36.97
C ASN A 231 21.09 4.26 -38.11
N ASN A 232 21.48 5.19 -38.98
CA ASN A 232 22.35 4.90 -40.12
C ASN A 232 23.74 4.40 -39.68
N ASN A 233 24.12 4.67 -38.43
CA ASN A 233 25.37 4.20 -37.81
C ASN A 233 25.32 2.73 -37.36
N GLY A 234 24.17 2.06 -37.48
CA GLY A 234 23.94 0.70 -36.99
C GLY A 234 23.41 0.61 -35.55
N ASP A 235 23.35 1.74 -34.83
CA ASP A 235 22.76 1.81 -33.50
C ASP A 235 21.25 1.54 -33.53
N ARG A 236 20.73 0.94 -32.45
CA ARG A 236 19.29 0.69 -32.25
C ARG A 236 18.76 1.52 -31.08
N PRO A 237 18.13 2.68 -31.36
CA PRO A 237 17.45 3.47 -30.33
C PRO A 237 16.40 2.67 -29.58
N GLU A 238 16.26 2.92 -28.27
CA GLU A 238 15.17 2.35 -27.49
C GLU A 238 13.83 2.96 -27.91
N ILE A 239 12.88 2.08 -28.22
CA ILE A 239 11.52 2.42 -28.61
C ILE A 239 10.52 1.58 -27.82
N TYR A 240 9.51 2.23 -27.26
CA TYR A 240 8.44 1.59 -26.50
C TYR A 240 7.11 1.81 -27.20
N ALA A 241 6.38 0.73 -27.49
CA ALA A 241 5.01 0.82 -27.97
C ALA A 241 4.09 1.33 -26.86
N LEU A 242 3.15 2.20 -27.21
CA LEU A 242 2.19 2.82 -26.31
C LEU A 242 0.78 2.39 -26.69
N LYS A 243 0.05 1.85 -25.71
CA LYS A 243 -1.36 1.53 -25.84
C LYS A 243 -2.22 2.55 -25.10
N SER A 244 -3.38 2.83 -25.69
CA SER A 244 -4.39 3.72 -25.14
C SER A 244 -5.38 2.95 -24.25
N GLU A 245 -5.61 3.40 -23.02
CA GLU A 245 -6.63 2.86 -22.11
C GLU A 245 -7.33 3.98 -21.34
N LYS A 246 -8.64 3.83 -21.10
CA LYS A 246 -9.45 4.78 -20.34
C LYS A 246 -9.37 4.51 -18.85
N ILE A 247 -9.23 5.57 -18.06
CA ILE A 247 -9.28 5.49 -16.59
C ILE A 247 -10.74 5.44 -16.14
N ASN A 248 -11.08 4.41 -15.37
CA ASN A 248 -12.40 4.24 -14.79
C ASN A 248 -12.45 4.69 -13.32
N ASN A 249 -11.40 4.41 -12.55
CA ASN A 249 -11.38 4.73 -11.12
C ASN A 249 -9.95 4.94 -10.60
N ILE A 250 -9.81 5.45 -9.37
CA ILE A 250 -8.55 5.59 -8.64
C ILE A 250 -8.66 4.78 -7.36
N ILE A 251 -7.63 4.01 -7.06
CA ILE A 251 -7.58 3.14 -5.88
C ILE A 251 -6.29 3.43 -5.12
N PHE A 252 -6.40 3.60 -3.80
CA PHE A 252 -5.24 3.77 -2.93
C PHE A 252 -4.93 2.45 -2.24
N LYS A 253 -3.73 1.91 -2.49
CA LYS A 253 -3.24 0.70 -1.80
C LYS A 253 -1.91 1.02 -1.13
N ASN A 254 -1.81 0.75 0.16
CA ASN A 254 -0.60 1.00 0.98
C ASN A 254 -0.11 2.47 0.99
N GLY A 255 -0.94 3.44 0.58
CA GLY A 255 -0.55 4.84 0.43
C GLY A 255 0.03 5.21 -0.93
N GLN A 256 -0.11 4.32 -1.92
CA GLN A 256 0.19 4.61 -3.32
C GLN A 256 -1.11 4.69 -4.11
N SER A 257 -1.24 5.72 -4.94
CA SER A 257 -2.32 5.87 -5.90
C SER A 257 -2.11 4.93 -7.09
N LYS A 258 -3.10 4.10 -7.37
CA LYS A 258 -3.19 3.26 -8.57
C LYS A 258 -4.39 3.70 -9.39
N LEU A 259 -4.25 3.67 -10.72
CA LEU A 259 -5.34 3.94 -11.65
C LEU A 259 -5.95 2.61 -12.07
N ALA A 260 -7.25 2.50 -11.91
CA ALA A 260 -8.03 1.38 -12.41
C ALA A 260 -8.51 1.69 -13.81
N LEU A 261 -8.04 0.89 -14.76
CA LEU A 261 -8.37 1.01 -16.17
C LEU A 261 -9.66 0.25 -16.46
N GLU A 262 -10.34 0.63 -17.54
CA GLU A 262 -11.63 0.03 -17.94
C GLU A 262 -11.57 -1.51 -18.09
N LYS A 263 -10.42 -2.06 -18.48
CA LYS A 263 -10.20 -3.51 -18.60
C LYS A 263 -9.92 -4.22 -17.26
N GLY A 264 -10.05 -3.51 -16.14
CA GLY A 264 -9.82 -4.04 -14.79
C GLY A 264 -8.35 -4.07 -14.34
N ASN A 265 -7.41 -3.63 -15.20
CA ASN A 265 -6.00 -3.55 -14.83
C ASN A 265 -5.74 -2.38 -13.88
N LEU A 266 -4.84 -2.58 -12.93
CA LEU A 266 -4.34 -1.53 -12.05
C LEU A 266 -2.94 -1.14 -12.49
N ILE A 267 -2.71 0.15 -12.71
CA ILE A 267 -1.38 0.71 -13.03
C ILE A 267 -0.98 1.75 -11.99
N ASP A 268 0.32 1.99 -11.84
CA ASP A 268 0.78 3.11 -11.03
C ASP A 268 0.69 4.41 -11.84
N VAL A 269 0.43 5.53 -11.15
CA VAL A 269 0.38 6.87 -11.78
C VAL A 269 1.69 7.21 -12.52
N LYS A 270 2.83 6.72 -12.03
CA LYS A 270 4.16 6.90 -12.64
C LYS A 270 4.32 6.22 -14.01
N ASP A 271 3.50 5.20 -14.29
CA ASP A 271 3.58 4.43 -15.54
C ASP A 271 2.80 5.11 -16.68
N VAL A 272 2.07 6.19 -16.36
CA VAL A 272 1.35 7.02 -17.33
C VAL A 272 2.36 7.88 -18.09
N ILE A 273 2.40 7.72 -19.41
CA ILE A 273 3.34 8.43 -20.29
C ILE A 273 2.71 9.70 -20.86
N SER A 274 1.40 9.68 -21.14
CA SER A 274 0.63 10.86 -21.55
C SER A 274 -0.83 10.68 -21.18
N ILE A 275 -1.51 11.80 -20.95
CA ILE A 275 -2.97 11.90 -20.84
C ILE A 275 -3.50 12.54 -22.13
N GLU A 276 -4.72 12.19 -22.51
CA GLU A 276 -5.47 12.69 -23.66
C GLU A 276 -6.75 13.41 -23.22
#